data_AF-A0A365JYW2-F1
#
_entry.id   AF-A0A365JYW2-F1
#
_cell.length_a   1.000
_cell.length_b   1.000
_cell.length_c   1.000
_cell.angle_alpha   90.00
_cell.angle_beta   90.00
_cell.angle_gamma   90.00
#
_symmetry.space_group_name_H-M   'P 1'
#
loop_
_entity.id
_entity.type
_entity.pdbx_description
1 polymer ?
#
loop_
_entity_poly.entity_id
_entity_poly.type
_entity_poly.pdbx_seq_one_letter_code
_entity_poly.pdbx_strand_id
1 'polypeptide(L)'
;MSFAVVRMQKMKSPDLKGMQFHNQRERESRTNPDIDPDREHLNYDLLHQEKIDYNQQVKAIIESQKVSERKTRKDAVLVNELLVTSDRK
;
A
#
# COMPACT_ATOMS: atom_id res chain seq x y z
N MET A 1 -24.27 -16.78 -2.25
CA MET A 1 -23.14 -16.93 -3.19
C MET A 1 -22.17 -15.81 -2.88
N SER A 2 -20.89 -16.15 -2.75
CA SER A 2 -19.83 -15.16 -2.45
C SER A 2 -19.30 -14.55 -3.74
N PHE A 3 -18.86 -13.29 -3.68
CA PHE A 3 -18.30 -12.57 -4.82
C PHE A 3 -16.85 -12.16 -4.55
N ALA A 4 -16.00 -12.27 -5.57
CA ALA A 4 -14.69 -11.65 -5.54
C ALA A 4 -14.83 -10.12 -5.62
N VAL A 5 -14.20 -9.42 -4.69
CA VAL A 5 -14.11 -7.96 -4.67
C VAL A 5 -12.67 -7.57 -5.00
N VAL A 6 -12.50 -6.91 -6.15
CA VAL A 6 -11.22 -6.35 -6.59
C VAL A 6 -11.43 -4.88 -6.95
N ARG A 7 -10.95 -3.98 -6.08
CA ARG A 7 -11.11 -2.52 -6.28
C ARG A 7 -9.75 -1.86 -6.37
N MET A 8 -9.58 -1.00 -7.38
CA MET A 8 -8.38 -0.19 -7.56
C MET A 8 -8.55 1.23 -7.01
N GLN A 9 -7.49 1.78 -6.41
CA GLN A 9 -7.35 3.18 -6.06
C GLN A 9 -6.02 3.75 -6.57
N LYS A 10 -6.08 4.95 -7.16
CA LYS A 10 -4.90 5.67 -7.68
C LYS A 10 -4.18 6.38 -6.55
N MET A 11 -2.90 6.08 -6.35
CA MET A 11 -2.10 6.63 -5.27
C MET A 11 -0.96 7.49 -5.82
N LYS A 12 -0.87 8.72 -5.36
CA LYS A 12 0.19 9.68 -5.66
C LYS A 12 1.23 9.68 -4.55
N SER A 13 2.31 10.46 -4.73
CA SER A 13 3.41 10.56 -3.75
C SER A 13 2.96 10.80 -2.30
N PRO A 14 2.06 11.76 -1.99
CA PRO A 14 1.65 12.00 -0.60
C PRO A 14 0.89 10.82 0.03
N ASP A 15 0.20 10.02 -0.80
CA ASP A 15 -0.65 8.93 -0.33
C ASP A 15 0.20 7.73 0.14
N LEU A 16 1.39 7.54 -0.44
CA LEU A 16 2.25 6.39 -0.17
C LEU A 16 2.66 6.28 1.30
N LYS A 17 2.91 7.40 1.97
CA LYS A 17 3.32 7.36 3.39
C LYS A 17 2.15 6.99 4.31
N GLY A 18 0.94 7.47 3.99
CA GLY A 18 -0.28 7.08 4.68
C GLY A 18 -0.55 5.58 4.51
N MET A 19 -0.46 5.07 3.29
CA MET A 19 -0.58 3.64 3.01
C MET A 19 0.42 2.81 3.81
N GLN A 20 1.70 3.21 3.81
CA GLN A 20 2.75 2.52 4.56
C GLN A 20 2.40 2.41 6.04
N PHE A 21 2.03 3.53 6.68
CA PHE A 21 1.68 3.54 8.09
C PHE A 21 0.52 2.60 8.41
N HIS A 22 -0.50 2.56 7.54
CA HIS A 22 -1.64 1.68 7.74
C HIS A 22 -1.32 0.22 7.45
N ASN A 23 -0.72 -0.10 6.30
CA ASN A 23 -0.48 -1.47 5.83
C ASN A 23 0.55 -2.18 6.69
N GLN A 24 1.62 -1.48 7.08
CA GLN A 24 2.69 -2.04 7.92
C GLN A 24 2.47 -1.76 9.42
N ARG A 25 1.30 -1.21 9.79
CA ARG A 25 0.90 -0.93 11.17
C ARG A 25 2.00 -0.23 11.98
N GLU A 26 2.60 0.81 11.40
CA GLU A 26 3.68 1.56 12.05
C GLU A 26 3.19 2.46 13.19
N ARG A 27 1.87 2.69 13.26
CA ARG A 27 1.22 3.53 14.26
C ARG A 27 -0.11 2.90 14.67
N GLU A 28 -0.46 3.08 15.94
CA GLU A 28 -1.78 2.73 16.44
C GLU A 28 -2.87 3.54 15.72
N SER A 29 -3.91 2.84 15.28
CA SER A 29 -5.08 3.46 14.65
C SER A 29 -5.95 4.14 15.70
N ARG A 30 -6.26 5.43 15.51
CA ARG A 30 -7.14 6.20 16.41
C ARG A 30 -8.59 6.32 15.92
N THR A 31 -8.83 5.98 14.66
CA THR A 31 -10.12 6.27 13.99
C THR A 31 -10.83 5.02 13.50
N ASN A 32 -10.11 3.91 13.35
CA ASN A 32 -10.71 2.63 12.98
C ASN A 32 -10.78 1.70 14.21
N PRO A 33 -11.97 1.56 14.83
CA PRO A 33 -12.17 0.67 15.98
C PRO A 33 -12.23 -0.82 15.61
N ASP A 34 -12.29 -1.17 14.33
CA ASP A 34 -12.38 -2.57 13.88
C ASP A 34 -11.01 -3.27 13.80
N ILE A 35 -9.92 -2.54 14.02
CA ILE A 35 -8.57 -3.12 14.09
C ILE A 35 -8.37 -3.71 15.48
N ASP A 36 -8.07 -5.01 15.52
CA ASP A 36 -7.70 -5.75 16.72
C ASP A 36 -6.17 -5.86 16.82
N PRO A 37 -5.50 -5.13 17.74
CA PRO A 37 -4.04 -5.14 17.89
C PRO A 37 -3.49 -6.52 18.27
N ASP A 38 -4.27 -7.32 18.99
CA ASP A 38 -3.84 -8.65 19.42
C ASP A 38 -3.72 -9.60 18.22
N ARG A 39 -4.37 -9.28 17.10
CA ARG A 39 -4.31 -10.05 15.84
C ARG A 39 -3.34 -9.49 14.83
N GLU A 40 -2.66 -8.38 15.12
CA GLU A 40 -1.75 -7.72 14.18
C GLU A 40 -0.60 -8.65 13.74
N HIS A 41 -0.09 -9.47 14.65
CA HIS A 41 0.98 -10.44 14.40
C HIS A 41 0.61 -11.53 13.38
N LEU A 42 -0.69 -11.67 13.04
CA LEU A 42 -1.16 -12.61 12.03
C LEU A 42 -1.10 -12.03 10.61
N ASN A 43 -0.90 -10.71 10.47
CA ASN A 43 -0.72 -10.07 9.17
C ASN A 43 0.63 -10.48 8.57
N TYR A 44 0.71 -10.51 7.24
CA TYR A 44 1.93 -10.87 6.53
C TYR A 44 2.05 -10.08 5.22
N ASP A 45 3.30 -9.86 4.79
CA ASP A 45 3.63 -9.34 3.47
C ASP A 45 4.07 -10.52 2.59
N LEU A 46 3.52 -10.60 1.38
CA LEU A 46 3.78 -11.69 0.44
C LEU A 46 5.15 -11.59 -0.24
N LEU A 47 5.75 -10.39 -0.29
CA LEU A 47 6.97 -10.10 -1.04
C LEU A 47 8.14 -9.76 -0.13
N HIS A 48 7.91 -9.05 0.97
CA HIS A 48 8.97 -8.56 1.85
C HIS A 48 8.95 -9.28 3.21
N GLN A 49 10.13 -9.64 3.72
CA GLN A 49 10.26 -10.23 5.06
C GLN A 49 10.27 -9.16 6.16
N GLU A 50 10.68 -7.94 5.83
CA GLU A 50 10.78 -6.82 6.75
C GLU A 50 9.98 -5.62 6.24
N LYS A 51 9.74 -4.66 7.15
CA LYS A 51 9.10 -3.39 6.83
C LYS A 51 9.96 -2.58 5.87
N ILE A 52 9.32 -1.92 4.89
CA ILE A 52 9.99 -1.14 3.84
C ILE A 52 9.48 0.29 3.78
N ASP A 53 10.30 1.21 3.26
CA ASP A 53 9.80 2.55 2.91
C ASP A 53 9.18 2.54 1.50
N TYR A 54 7.87 2.73 1.43
CA TYR A 54 7.13 2.67 0.17
C TYR A 54 7.57 3.78 -0.81
N ASN A 55 7.90 4.98 -0.32
CA ASN A 55 8.35 6.06 -1.20
C ASN A 55 9.70 5.74 -1.82
N GLN A 56 10.63 5.21 -1.02
CA GLN A 56 11.95 4.81 -1.51
C GLN A 56 11.83 3.67 -2.53
N GLN A 57 11.06 2.62 -2.20
CA GLN A 57 10.92 1.45 -3.06
C GLN A 57 10.26 1.79 -4.41
N VAL A 58 9.14 2.51 -4.39
CA VAL A 58 8.43 2.90 -5.61
C VAL A 58 9.31 3.81 -6.48
N LYS A 59 10.03 4.75 -5.87
CA LYS A 59 10.97 5.61 -6.60
C LYS A 59 12.11 4.81 -7.20
N ALA A 60 12.70 3.88 -6.46
CA ALA A 60 13.79 3.02 -6.96
C ALA A 60 13.34 2.20 -8.18
N ILE A 61 12.16 1.60 -8.13
CA ILE A 61 11.58 0.85 -9.25
C ILE A 61 11.41 1.76 -10.48
N ILE A 62 10.76 2.92 -10.32
CA ILE A 62 10.54 3.87 -11.43
C ILE A 62 11.87 4.33 -12.03
N GLU A 63 12.83 4.72 -11.20
CA GLU A 63 14.14 5.21 -11.68
C GLU A 63 14.94 4.11 -12.38
N SER A 64 14.83 2.84 -11.95
CA SER A 64 15.51 1.71 -12.59
C SER A 64 14.93 1.31 -13.95
N GLN A 65 13.67 1.67 -14.23
CA GLN A 65 12.94 1.22 -15.42
C GLN A 65 12.57 2.35 -16.39
N LYS A 66 12.60 3.61 -15.94
CA LYS A 66 12.26 4.74 -16.82
C LYS A 66 13.31 4.89 -17.92
N VAL A 67 12.84 5.04 -19.14
CA VAL A 67 13.70 5.30 -20.32
C VAL A 67 13.97 6.79 -20.48
N SER A 68 13.08 7.65 -19.95
CA SER A 68 13.20 9.10 -20.06
C SER A 68 14.06 9.68 -18.93
N GLU A 69 14.94 10.61 -19.28
CA GLU A 69 15.70 11.41 -18.32
C GLU A 69 14.82 12.46 -17.60
N ARG A 70 13.60 12.72 -18.11
CA ARG A 70 12.70 13.70 -17.50
C ARG A 70 12.26 13.23 -16.12
N LYS A 71 12.12 14.20 -15.21
CA LYS A 71 11.58 13.97 -13.86
C LYS A 71 10.11 13.53 -13.93
N THR A 72 9.75 12.54 -13.11
CA THR A 72 8.35 12.15 -12.89
C THR A 72 7.54 13.35 -12.40
N ARG A 73 6.39 13.61 -13.05
CA ARG A 73 5.49 14.70 -12.68
C ARG A 73 5.01 14.55 -11.22
N LYS A 74 4.90 15.67 -10.51
CA LYS A 74 4.55 15.70 -9.08
C LYS A 74 3.17 15.09 -8.75
N ASP A 75 2.26 15.11 -9.71
CA ASP A 75 0.89 14.64 -9.62
C ASP A 75 0.66 13.30 -10.33
N ALA A 76 1.76 12.60 -10.69
CA ALA A 76 1.69 11.25 -11.23
C ALA A 76 1.01 10.32 -10.25
N VAL A 77 0.19 9.42 -10.80
CA VAL A 77 -0.17 8.19 -10.09
C VAL A 77 1.07 7.31 -10.08
N LEU A 78 1.59 7.02 -8.89
CA LEU A 78 2.80 6.23 -8.72
C LEU A 78 2.49 4.75 -8.53
N VAL A 79 1.37 4.45 -7.85
CA VAL A 79 0.90 3.09 -7.57
C VAL A 79 -0.62 3.03 -7.78
N ASN A 80 -1.10 1.92 -8.32
CA ASN A 80 -2.52 1.56 -8.27
C ASN A 80 -2.69 0.51 -7.18
N GLU A 81 -3.21 0.91 -6.01
CA GLU A 81 -3.48 -0.01 -4.91
C GLU A 81 -4.71 -0.84 -5.24
N LEU A 82 -4.65 -2.15 -5.01
CA LEU A 82 -5.75 -3.08 -5.24
C LEU A 82 -6.18 -3.70 -3.91
N LEU A 83 -7.42 -3.46 -3.50
CA LEU A 83 -8.07 -4.23 -2.43
C LEU A 83 -8.64 -5.51 -3.05
N VAL A 84 -8.14 -6.65 -2.58
CA VAL A 84 -8.58 -7.98 -3.01
C VAL A 84 -9.20 -8.71 -1.81
N THR A 85 -10.50 -8.99 -1.85
CA THR A 85 -11.23 -9.64 -0.75
C THR A 85 -12.52 -10.33 -1.23
N SER A 86 -13.29 -10.92 -0.32
CA SER A 86 -14.63 -11.49 -0.53
C SER A 86 -15.48 -11.24 0.71
N ASP A 87 -16.78 -11.50 0.63
CA ASP A 87 -17.66 -11.51 1.79
C ASP A 87 -17.29 -12.60 2.82
N ARG A 88 -17.61 -12.33 4.08
CA ARG A 88 -17.59 -13.33 5.14
C ARG A 88 -18.92 -14.09 5.09
N LYS A 89 -18.86 -15.42 5.10
CA LYS A 89 -20.06 -16.25 5.31
C LYS A 89 -20.53 -16.22 6.75
#